data_AF-A0A924QLE5-F1
#
_entry.id   AF-A0A924QLE5-F1
#
_cell.length_a   1.000
_cell.length_b   1.000
_cell.length_c   1.000
_cell.angle_alpha   90.00
_cell.angle_beta   90.00
_cell.angle_gamma   90.00
#
_symmetry.space_group_name_H-M   'P 1'
#
loop_
_entity.id
_entity.type
_entity.pdbx_description
1 polymer ?
#
loop_
_entity_poly.entity_id
_entity_poly.type
_entity_poly.pdbx_seq_one_letter_code
_entity_poly.pdbx_strand_id
1 'polypeptide(L)'
;MRNNVAGAAFDGKNYVELDTTKNSSMSQSISTIASQAYYLSFAYSPRENVGSNSNGIEVFWNGGSLGTFSGTGNASGNTWRVETLDVLGTGEWTTLRFDAVGTSDSLGGSLDN
;
A
#
# COMPACT_ATOMS: atom_id res chain seq x y z
N MET A 1 5.72 8.58 7.38
CA MET A 1 4.46 9.36 7.35
C MET A 1 4.73 10.68 6.65
N ARG A 2 3.95 11.02 5.63
CA ARG A 2 4.06 12.28 4.87
C ARG A 2 2.88 13.19 5.16
N ASN A 3 3.13 14.50 5.19
CA ASN A 3 2.13 15.55 5.34
C ASN A 3 2.33 16.58 4.21
N ASN A 4 1.57 16.43 3.12
CA ASN A 4 1.50 17.36 1.99
C ASN A 4 2.83 17.65 1.26
N VAL A 5 3.72 16.66 1.16
CA VAL A 5 5.01 16.76 0.44
C VAL A 5 4.89 16.27 -1.01
N ALA A 6 3.96 15.34 -1.30
CA ALA A 6 3.60 14.88 -2.65
C ALA A 6 2.11 14.48 -2.68
N GLY A 7 1.25 15.37 -3.16
CA GLY A 7 -0.21 15.20 -3.09
C GLY A 7 -0.82 15.22 -1.67
N ALA A 8 -2.15 15.12 -1.63
CA ALA A 8 -2.96 15.06 -0.41
C ALA A 8 -3.25 13.61 0.02
N ALA A 9 -3.57 13.41 1.30
CA ALA A 9 -4.06 12.13 1.83
C ALA A 9 -5.44 11.77 1.23
N PHE A 10 -5.77 10.48 1.20
CA PHE A 10 -7.11 9.99 0.85
C PHE A 10 -8.10 10.28 1.99
N ASP A 11 -7.69 10.04 3.23
CA ASP A 11 -8.42 10.44 4.43
C ASP A 11 -7.51 11.17 5.43
N GLY A 12 -8.08 12.10 6.19
CA GLY A 12 -7.34 12.87 7.18
C GLY A 12 -6.23 13.75 6.57
N LYS A 13 -5.03 13.71 7.18
CA LYS A 13 -3.91 14.61 6.86
C LYS A 13 -2.59 13.89 6.52
N ASN A 14 -2.54 12.58 6.72
CA ASN A 14 -1.30 11.81 6.60
C ASN A 14 -1.54 10.60 5.72
N TYR A 15 -0.52 10.22 4.96
CA TYR A 15 -0.46 8.96 4.24
C TYR A 15 0.96 8.37 4.39
N VAL A 16 1.13 7.11 3.99
CA VAL A 16 2.39 6.37 4.10
C VAL A 16 3.01 6.21 2.71
N GLU A 17 4.29 6.56 2.58
CA GLU A 17 5.14 6.21 1.43
C GLU A 17 6.24 5.30 1.93
N LEU A 18 6.41 4.14 1.28
CA LEU A 18 7.30 3.07 1.73
C LEU A 18 8.64 3.02 0.96
N ASP A 19 8.87 3.91 -0.01
CA ASP A 19 10.20 4.16 -0.55
C ASP A 19 10.55 5.64 -0.39
N THR A 20 11.23 5.96 0.71
CA THR A 20 11.64 7.35 1.04
C THR A 20 13.15 7.51 1.17
N THR A 21 13.86 6.43 1.52
CA THR A 21 15.32 6.34 1.54
C THR A 21 15.79 5.06 0.88
N LYS A 22 14.98 4.01 1.05
CA LYS A 22 15.00 2.74 0.35
C LYS A 22 13.60 2.13 0.39
N ASN A 23 13.35 1.13 -0.44
CA ASN A 23 12.20 0.25 -0.29
C ASN A 23 12.11 -0.28 1.14
N SER A 24 10.94 -0.13 1.74
CA SER A 24 10.63 -0.52 3.11
C SER A 24 9.29 -1.23 3.16
N SER A 25 8.92 -1.68 4.36
CA SER A 25 7.69 -2.43 4.59
C SER A 25 6.96 -1.91 5.84
N MET A 26 5.67 -2.16 5.89
CA MET A 26 4.85 -2.02 7.08
C MET A 26 3.97 -3.25 7.25
N SER A 27 3.66 -3.60 8.49
CA SER A 27 2.79 -4.72 8.79
C SER A 27 1.92 -4.47 10.01
N GLN A 28 0.80 -5.19 10.06
CA GLN A 28 -0.11 -5.22 11.18
C GLN A 28 -0.57 -6.66 11.41
N SER A 29 -0.62 -7.08 12.68
CA SER A 29 -1.28 -8.32 13.08
C SER A 29 -2.73 -8.03 13.45
N ILE A 30 -3.65 -8.75 12.82
CA ILE A 30 -5.10 -8.57 12.94
C ILE A 30 -5.69 -9.88 13.44
N SER A 31 -6.62 -9.81 14.39
CA SER A 31 -7.33 -11.01 14.82
C SER A 31 -8.39 -11.42 13.80
N THR A 32 -8.39 -12.68 13.40
CA THR A 32 -9.36 -13.21 12.41
C THR A 32 -9.94 -14.55 12.87
N ILE A 33 -10.91 -15.04 12.12
CA ILE A 33 -11.50 -16.37 12.28
C ILE A 33 -11.07 -17.21 11.08
N ALA A 34 -10.57 -18.41 11.33
CA ALA A 34 -10.13 -19.32 10.27
C ALA A 34 -11.26 -19.58 9.27
N SER A 35 -10.95 -19.45 7.97
CA SER A 35 -11.87 -19.66 6.84
C SER A 35 -13.06 -18.68 6.76
N GLN A 36 -13.15 -17.69 7.65
CA GLN A 36 -14.12 -16.61 7.52
C GLN A 36 -13.65 -15.66 6.39
N ALA A 37 -14.57 -15.25 5.52
CA ALA A 37 -14.30 -14.27 4.48
C ALA A 37 -14.29 -12.85 5.06
N TYR A 38 -13.32 -12.05 4.59
CA TYR A 38 -13.16 -10.63 4.91
C TYR A 38 -12.90 -9.84 3.62
N TYR A 39 -13.29 -8.57 3.64
CA TYR A 39 -12.90 -7.59 2.63
C TYR A 39 -11.72 -6.79 3.16
N LEU A 40 -10.56 -6.92 2.52
CA LEU A 40 -9.41 -6.06 2.75
C LEU A 40 -9.50 -4.88 1.78
N SER A 41 -9.61 -3.66 2.30
CA SER A 41 -9.60 -2.44 1.50
C SER A 41 -8.47 -1.51 1.91
N PHE A 42 -7.82 -0.89 0.94
CA PHE A 42 -6.81 0.15 1.17
C PHE A 42 -6.81 1.14 0.00
N ALA A 43 -6.43 2.39 0.27
CA ALA A 43 -6.23 3.37 -0.78
C ALA A 43 -4.78 3.31 -1.28
N TYR A 44 -4.59 3.29 -2.59
CA TYR A 44 -3.29 3.34 -3.25
C TYR A 44 -3.22 4.52 -4.21
N SER A 45 -2.10 5.22 -4.25
CA SER A 45 -1.78 6.20 -5.30
C SER A 45 -0.34 6.03 -5.75
N PRO A 46 -0.05 5.96 -7.06
CA PRO A 46 1.32 6.17 -7.52
C PRO A 46 1.75 7.60 -7.18
N ARG A 47 3.03 7.79 -6.87
CA ARG A 47 3.62 9.10 -6.63
C ARG A 47 3.60 9.92 -7.90
N GLU A 48 3.13 11.15 -7.79
CA GLU A 48 3.10 12.12 -8.89
C GLU A 48 4.48 12.24 -9.58
N ASN A 49 4.48 12.39 -10.90
CA ASN A 49 5.66 12.54 -11.73
C ASN A 49 6.67 11.36 -11.67
N VAL A 50 6.27 10.18 -11.18
CA VAL A 50 7.11 8.98 -11.08
C VAL A 50 6.54 7.85 -11.93
N GLY A 51 7.40 7.12 -12.64
CA GLY A 51 7.01 5.98 -13.46
C GLY A 51 6.60 4.76 -12.63
N SER A 52 5.88 3.82 -13.25
CA SER A 52 5.40 2.60 -12.58
C SER A 52 6.51 1.72 -11.98
N ASN A 53 7.75 1.85 -12.45
CA ASN A 53 8.86 1.03 -11.99
C ASN A 53 9.28 1.32 -10.54
N SER A 54 8.98 2.51 -9.99
CA SER A 54 9.30 2.87 -8.59
C SER A 54 8.04 2.87 -7.68
N ASN A 55 6.85 2.81 -8.28
CA ASN A 55 5.59 2.98 -7.56
C ASN A 55 4.95 1.67 -7.04
N GLY A 56 5.67 0.54 -7.13
CA GLY A 56 5.11 -0.76 -6.78
C GLY A 56 4.91 -0.93 -5.28
N ILE A 57 3.72 -1.43 -4.90
CA ILE A 57 3.44 -1.94 -3.55
C ILE A 57 2.94 -3.38 -3.67
N GLU A 58 3.63 -4.33 -3.04
CA GLU A 58 3.17 -5.71 -2.92
C GLU A 58 2.44 -5.92 -1.59
N VAL A 59 1.28 -6.59 -1.65
CA VAL A 59 0.42 -6.84 -0.50
C VAL A 59 0.50 -8.31 -0.12
N PHE A 60 0.71 -8.57 1.16
CA PHE A 60 0.79 -9.92 1.71
C PHE A 60 -0.29 -10.14 2.77
N TRP A 61 -0.87 -11.34 2.72
CA TRP A 61 -1.81 -11.84 3.72
C TRP A 61 -1.30 -13.15 4.30
N ASN A 62 -0.92 -13.11 5.58
CA ASN A 62 -0.25 -14.18 6.30
C ASN A 62 0.96 -14.77 5.54
N GLY A 63 1.74 -13.90 4.87
CA GLY A 63 2.91 -14.28 4.08
C GLY A 63 2.59 -14.74 2.63
N GLY A 64 1.33 -14.94 2.27
CA GLY A 64 0.92 -15.16 0.89
C GLY A 64 0.77 -13.84 0.14
N SER A 65 1.40 -13.70 -1.02
CA SER A 65 1.24 -12.51 -1.86
C SER A 65 -0.19 -12.47 -2.44
N LEU A 66 -0.83 -11.31 -2.33
CA LEU A 66 -2.09 -10.96 -2.97
C LEU A 66 -1.88 -10.18 -4.27
N GLY A 67 -0.62 -9.92 -4.64
CA GLY A 67 -0.24 -9.22 -5.85
C GLY A 67 0.42 -7.86 -5.62
N THR A 68 0.93 -7.30 -6.71
CA THR A 68 1.60 -6.00 -6.75
C THR A 68 0.69 -4.96 -7.41
N PHE A 69 0.49 -3.85 -6.71
CA PHE A 69 -0.23 -2.68 -7.19
C PHE A 69 0.77 -1.61 -7.61
N SER A 70 0.68 -1.18 -8.87
CA SER A 70 1.54 -0.14 -9.42
C SER A 70 0.77 0.79 -10.36
N GLY A 71 1.40 1.90 -10.75
CA GLY A 71 0.89 2.85 -11.73
C GLY A 71 1.91 3.95 -12.03
N THR A 72 1.70 4.64 -13.15
CA THR A 72 2.42 5.89 -13.44
C THR A 72 1.71 7.04 -12.74
N GLY A 73 2.48 7.84 -11.99
CA GLY A 73 1.99 9.04 -11.35
C GLY A 73 1.44 10.04 -12.36
N ASN A 74 0.40 10.76 -11.97
CA ASN A 74 -0.08 11.89 -12.77
C ASN A 74 0.94 13.05 -12.71
N ALA A 75 0.67 14.13 -13.43
CA ALA A 75 1.50 15.34 -13.38
C ALA A 75 1.21 16.26 -12.18
N SER A 76 0.10 16.05 -11.45
CA SER A 76 -0.36 16.93 -10.38
C SER A 76 -1.10 16.16 -9.27
N GLY A 77 -0.39 15.92 -8.17
CA GLY A 77 -0.92 15.37 -6.93
C GLY A 77 -1.21 13.86 -6.95
N ASN A 78 -1.78 13.35 -5.85
CA ASN A 78 -2.14 11.94 -5.75
C ASN A 78 -3.46 11.67 -6.47
N THR A 79 -3.50 10.60 -7.25
CA THR A 79 -4.76 10.04 -7.78
C THR A 79 -5.01 8.71 -7.05
N TRP A 80 -5.75 8.80 -5.96
CA TRP A 80 -6.10 7.63 -5.15
C TRP A 80 -7.08 6.71 -5.88
N ARG A 81 -6.82 5.41 -5.79
CA ARG A 81 -7.78 4.35 -6.09
C ARG A 81 -7.92 3.44 -4.88
N VAL A 82 -9.15 3.00 -4.61
CA VAL A 82 -9.43 2.04 -3.55
C VAL A 82 -9.30 0.65 -4.13
N GLU A 83 -8.41 -0.14 -3.56
CA GLU A 83 -8.29 -1.56 -3.85
C GLU A 83 -9.14 -2.33 -2.86
N THR A 84 -9.78 -3.41 -3.32
CA THR A 84 -10.55 -4.31 -2.45
C THR A 84 -10.25 -5.74 -2.83
N LEU A 85 -9.89 -6.55 -1.83
CA LEU A 85 -9.48 -7.93 -1.99
C LEU A 85 -10.29 -8.83 -1.07
N ASP A 86 -10.76 -9.94 -1.62
CA ASP A 86 -11.40 -11.00 -0.86
C ASP A 86 -10.31 -11.89 -0.23
N VAL A 87 -10.30 -11.97 1.10
CA VAL A 87 -9.33 -12.78 1.84
C VAL A 87 -10.03 -13.70 2.83
N LEU A 88 -9.41 -14.83 3.13
CA LEU A 88 -9.86 -15.74 4.17
C LEU A 88 -8.99 -15.55 5.42
N GLY A 89 -9.63 -15.42 6.58
CA GLY A 89 -8.91 -15.41 7.86
C GLY A 89 -8.15 -16.70 8.06
N THR A 90 -6.94 -16.61 8.63
CA THR A 90 -6.07 -17.77 8.84
C THR A 90 -6.13 -18.33 10.26
N GLY A 91 -6.92 -17.71 11.15
CA GLY A 91 -7.04 -18.06 12.56
C GLY A 91 -6.82 -16.87 13.46
N GLU A 92 -6.45 -17.13 14.72
CA GLU A 92 -6.44 -16.12 15.80
C GLU A 92 -5.62 -14.86 15.46
N TRP A 93 -4.55 -15.00 14.67
CA TRP A 93 -3.76 -13.88 14.16
C TRP A 93 -3.46 -14.06 12.66
N THR A 94 -3.73 -13.01 11.90
CA THR A 94 -3.32 -12.87 10.49
C THR A 94 -2.44 -11.65 10.33
N THR A 95 -1.30 -11.78 9.66
CA THR A 95 -0.43 -10.64 9.34
C THR A 95 -0.79 -10.04 7.99
N LEU A 96 -1.23 -8.79 7.97
CA LEU A 96 -1.26 -7.94 6.78
C LEU A 96 0.07 -7.22 6.64
N ARG A 97 0.69 -7.25 5.46
CA ARG A 97 1.96 -6.56 5.19
C ARG A 97 1.95 -5.90 3.81
N PHE A 98 2.55 -4.72 3.73
CA PHE A 98 2.78 -3.99 2.50
C PHE A 98 4.27 -3.75 2.32
N ASP A 99 4.78 -4.03 1.12
CA ASP A 99 6.18 -3.84 0.76
C ASP A 99 6.30 -2.89 -0.43
N ALA A 100 7.15 -1.88 -0.32
CA ALA A 100 7.60 -1.17 -1.52
C ALA A 100 8.47 -2.09 -2.38
N VAL A 101 8.13 -2.16 -3.67
CA VAL A 101 8.84 -2.97 -4.67
C VAL A 101 9.12 -2.14 -5.91
N GLY A 102 10.12 -2.57 -6.69
CA GLY A 102 10.61 -1.82 -7.83
C GLY A 102 11.89 -1.05 -7.52
N THR A 103 12.15 0.01 -8.30
CA THR A 103 13.35 0.85 -8.15
C THR A 103 13.32 1.55 -6.79
N SER A 104 14.36 1.34 -5.98
CA SER A 104 14.57 1.99 -4.69
C SER A 104 15.27 3.33 -4.91
N ASP A 105 14.50 4.39 -5.20
CA ASP A 105 15.01 5.70 -5.60
C ASP A 105 14.50 6.86 -4.74
N SER A 106 13.93 6.55 -3.56
CA SER A 106 13.27 7.50 -2.64
C SER A 106 11.90 8.03 -3.11
N LEU A 107 11.34 7.41 -4.15
CA LEU A 107 10.09 7.83 -4.79
C LEU A 107 9.13 6.64 -4.93
N GLY A 108 8.35 6.38 -3.87
CA GLY A 108 7.48 5.22 -3.79
C GLY A 108 5.99 5.48 -3.94
N GLY A 109 5.23 4.42 -4.25
CA GLY A 109 3.78 4.43 -4.15
C GLY A 109 3.30 4.76 -2.73
N SER A 110 2.12 5.37 -2.64
CA SER A 110 1.51 5.82 -1.39
C SER A 110 0.34 4.95 -0.99
N LEU A 111 0.19 4.74 0.32
CA LEU A 111 -0.90 4.00 0.97
C LEU A 111 -1.62 4.90 1.98
N ASP A 112 -2.93 4.70 2.11
CA ASP A 112 -3.76 5.36 3.11
C ASP A 112 -4.99 4.51 3.49
N ASN A 113 -5.65 4.89 4.59
CA ASN A 113 -6.80 4.26 5.22
C ASN A 113 -6.50 2.91 5.90
#